data_AF-A0A2V6RU69-F1
#
_entry.id   AF-A0A2V6RU69-F1
#
_cell.length_a   1.000
_cell.length_b   1.000
_cell.length_c   1.000
_cell.angle_alpha   90.00
_cell.angle_beta   90.00
_cell.angle_gamma   90.00
#
_symmetry.space_group_name_H-M   'P 1'
#
loop_
_entity.id
_entity.type
_entity.pdbx_description
1 polymer ?
#
loop_
_entity_poly.entity_id
_entity_poly.type
_entity_poly.pdbx_seq_one_letter_code
_entity_poly.pdbx_strand_id
1 'polypeptide(L)'
;MPGRCHPDGHGHPGVLLVQSWGHDLHEGDAPRPRSGGAQRRAHLARAHSRGPEGSVTPAIVTFWILAVLAVGSAVGLVLRRNPIHGALFLVVHLATLGAFFLQMRAEFLAAAQVIVYAGAIAVLFVFAIMVLIPGKEETGLDPLRAQRWLAVPVGVLAALVGVIALTKRRTA
;
A
#
# COMPACT_ATOMS: atom_id res chain seq x y z
N MET A 1 6.93 -68.50 -3.92
CA MET A 1 6.90 -67.05 -4.20
C MET A 1 7.07 -66.83 -5.70
N PRO A 2 6.37 -65.89 -6.35
CA PRO A 2 4.91 -65.88 -6.52
C PRO A 2 4.51 -65.93 -8.01
N GLY A 3 3.33 -66.51 -8.27
CA GLY A 3 2.62 -66.41 -9.54
C GLY A 3 2.16 -64.98 -9.83
N ARG A 4 2.17 -64.61 -11.10
CA ARG A 4 1.63 -63.33 -11.60
C ARG A 4 0.28 -63.57 -12.29
N CYS A 5 -0.74 -62.88 -11.80
CA CYS A 5 -1.95 -62.53 -12.53
C CYS A 5 -1.71 -61.26 -13.36
N HIS A 6 -2.25 -61.17 -14.58
CA HIS A 6 -3.17 -60.11 -15.03
C HIS A 6 -3.58 -60.36 -16.50
N PRO A 7 -4.87 -60.56 -16.80
CA PRO A 7 -5.44 -60.34 -18.12
C PRO A 7 -6.15 -58.98 -18.13
N ASP A 8 -6.01 -58.19 -19.19
CA ASP A 8 -7.04 -57.24 -19.60
C ASP A 8 -6.92 -57.04 -21.12
N GLY A 9 -7.84 -57.68 -21.82
CA GLY A 9 -8.01 -57.60 -23.26
C GLY A 9 -8.88 -56.39 -23.60
N HIS A 10 -8.33 -55.51 -24.44
CA HIS A 10 -9.02 -54.39 -25.06
C HIS A 10 -10.17 -54.86 -25.98
N GLY A 11 -11.36 -54.30 -25.81
CA GLY A 11 -12.49 -54.49 -26.71
C GLY A 11 -13.64 -53.52 -26.46
N HIS A 12 -13.62 -52.33 -27.08
CA HIS A 12 -14.79 -51.46 -27.24
C HIS A 12 -15.10 -51.24 -28.72
N PRO A 13 -16.00 -52.04 -29.32
CA PRO A 13 -16.70 -51.70 -30.57
C PRO A 13 -18.10 -51.14 -30.23
N GLY A 14 -18.43 -49.89 -30.59
CA GLY A 14 -19.84 -49.48 -30.50
C GLY A 14 -20.26 -48.01 -30.52
N VAL A 15 -19.35 -47.02 -30.49
CA VAL A 15 -19.79 -45.60 -30.35
C VAL A 15 -19.51 -44.69 -31.56
N LEU A 16 -19.04 -45.28 -32.66
CA LEU A 16 -18.77 -44.59 -33.92
C LEU A 16 -20.00 -44.69 -34.85
N LEU A 17 -21.18 -44.17 -34.44
CA LEU A 17 -22.37 -44.09 -35.33
C LEU A 17 -23.56 -43.30 -34.71
N VAL A 18 -23.31 -42.29 -33.88
CA VAL A 18 -24.37 -41.37 -33.41
C VAL A 18 -24.19 -39.99 -34.05
N GLN A 19 -25.02 -39.77 -35.07
CA GLN A 19 -25.66 -38.49 -35.39
C GLN A 19 -24.80 -37.38 -35.99
N SER A 20 -23.89 -37.78 -36.87
CA SER A 20 -23.59 -36.97 -38.04
C SER A 20 -24.86 -36.80 -38.89
N TRP A 21 -25.22 -35.55 -39.23
CA TRP A 21 -26.06 -35.17 -40.36
C TRP A 21 -27.57 -35.50 -40.28
N GLY A 22 -28.34 -34.50 -39.83
CA GLY A 22 -29.78 -34.51 -39.96
C GLY A 22 -30.36 -33.14 -39.67
N HIS A 23 -30.44 -32.31 -40.72
CA HIS A 23 -31.59 -31.46 -40.98
C HIS A 23 -31.95 -30.41 -39.91
N ASP A 24 -31.57 -29.15 -40.14
CA ASP A 24 -32.52 -28.02 -40.12
C ASP A 24 -31.82 -26.76 -40.65
N LEU A 25 -31.97 -26.57 -41.97
CA LEU A 25 -31.83 -25.28 -42.63
C LEU A 25 -32.98 -24.39 -42.13
N HIS A 26 -32.73 -23.65 -41.06
CA HIS A 26 -33.64 -22.57 -40.68
C HIS A 26 -33.65 -21.49 -41.78
N GLU A 27 -34.69 -21.58 -42.60
CA GLU A 27 -35.78 -20.60 -42.71
C GLU A 27 -35.37 -19.12 -42.66
N GLY A 28 -35.73 -18.39 -43.72
CA GLY A 28 -35.28 -17.03 -44.01
C GLY A 28 -35.48 -16.02 -42.87
N ASP A 29 -34.39 -15.37 -42.49
CA ASP A 29 -34.38 -14.19 -41.64
C ASP A 29 -35.01 -12.99 -42.36
N ALA A 30 -36.24 -12.65 -41.99
CA ALA A 30 -36.84 -11.36 -42.32
C ALA A 30 -36.09 -10.22 -41.58
N PRO A 31 -35.88 -9.05 -42.20
CA PRO A 31 -35.27 -7.91 -41.52
C PRO A 31 -36.18 -7.40 -40.39
N ARG A 32 -35.86 -7.75 -39.14
CA ARG A 32 -36.54 -7.19 -37.97
C ARG A 32 -36.22 -5.68 -37.86
N PRO A 33 -37.22 -4.81 -37.65
CA PRO A 33 -36.96 -3.39 -37.41
C PRO A 33 -36.07 -3.23 -36.17
N ARG A 34 -34.89 -2.61 -36.35
CA ARG A 34 -33.87 -2.42 -35.31
C ARG A 34 -34.35 -1.43 -34.24
N SER A 35 -35.23 -1.88 -33.34
CA SER A 35 -35.64 -1.15 -32.11
C SER A 35 -34.53 -1.09 -31.05
N GLY A 36 -33.45 -1.86 -31.23
CA GLY A 36 -32.32 -1.92 -30.28
C GLY A 36 -31.52 -0.62 -30.15
N GLY A 37 -31.67 0.34 -31.06
CA GLY A 37 -30.96 1.62 -30.98
C GLY A 37 -31.46 2.55 -29.86
N ALA A 38 -32.79 2.61 -29.65
CA ALA A 38 -33.40 3.46 -28.65
C ALA A 38 -33.11 2.96 -27.22
N GLN A 39 -33.19 1.65 -27.02
CA GLN A 39 -32.90 1.03 -25.73
C GLN A 39 -31.39 1.07 -25.42
N ARG A 40 -30.53 0.83 -26.42
CA ARG A 40 -29.07 0.93 -26.25
C ARG A 40 -28.61 2.36 -25.97
N ARG A 41 -29.27 3.37 -26.54
CA ARG A 41 -29.05 4.79 -26.22
C ARG A 41 -29.51 5.15 -24.81
N ALA A 42 -30.64 4.63 -24.36
CA ALA A 42 -31.11 4.79 -22.98
C ALA A 42 -30.18 4.10 -21.96
N HIS A 43 -29.61 2.92 -22.31
CA HIS A 43 -28.61 2.23 -21.51
C HIS A 43 -27.25 2.94 -21.49
N LEU A 44 -26.81 3.52 -22.62
CA LEU A 44 -25.57 4.32 -22.71
C LEU A 44 -25.69 5.66 -21.96
N ALA A 45 -26.87 6.29 -21.99
CA ALA A 45 -27.15 7.51 -21.22
C ALA A 45 -27.12 7.26 -19.70
N ARG A 46 -27.62 6.10 -19.23
CA ARG A 46 -27.55 5.71 -17.80
C ARG A 46 -26.15 5.32 -17.35
N ALA A 47 -25.31 4.77 -18.23
CA ALA A 47 -23.94 4.41 -17.89
C ALA A 47 -23.05 5.63 -17.62
N HIS A 48 -23.38 6.79 -18.20
CA HIS A 48 -22.64 8.05 -18.04
C HIS A 48 -23.03 8.84 -16.77
N SER A 49 -24.12 8.46 -16.08
CA SER A 49 -24.60 9.11 -14.85
C SER A 49 -24.04 8.51 -13.55
N ARG A 50 -23.13 7.54 -13.62
CA ARG A 50 -22.31 7.18 -12.46
C ARG A 50 -21.24 8.26 -12.28
N GLY A 51 -21.67 9.38 -11.69
CA GLY A 51 -20.75 10.35 -11.12
C GLY A 51 -19.77 9.62 -10.20
N PRO A 52 -18.51 10.07 -10.11
CA PRO A 52 -17.55 9.47 -9.18
C PRO A 52 -18.13 9.62 -7.78
N GLU A 53 -18.66 8.53 -7.24
CA GLU A 53 -18.93 8.42 -5.82
C GLU A 53 -17.56 8.50 -5.16
N GLY A 54 -17.12 9.71 -4.85
CA GLY A 54 -15.93 10.03 -4.07
C GLY A 54 -16.11 9.59 -2.63
N SER A 55 -16.59 8.37 -2.41
CA SER A 55 -16.57 7.68 -1.13
C SER A 55 -15.11 7.47 -0.80
N VAL A 56 -14.55 8.43 -0.08
CA VAL A 56 -13.19 8.37 0.43
C VAL A 56 -13.12 7.08 1.22
N THR A 57 -12.44 6.08 0.67
CA THR A 57 -12.38 4.76 1.30
C THR A 57 -11.74 4.98 2.68
N PRO A 58 -12.28 4.42 3.78
CA PRO A 58 -11.74 4.68 5.12
C PRO A 58 -10.24 4.38 5.22
N ALA A 59 -9.75 3.41 4.43
CA ALA A 59 -8.32 3.12 4.30
C ALA A 59 -7.49 4.28 3.72
N ILE A 60 -8.02 5.04 2.75
CA ILE A 60 -7.36 6.22 2.16
C ILE A 60 -7.28 7.34 3.18
N VAL A 61 -8.37 7.57 3.94
CA VAL A 61 -8.37 8.59 5.01
C VAL A 61 -7.33 8.24 6.07
N THR A 62 -7.36 7.01 6.58
CA THR A 62 -6.38 6.54 7.58
C THR A 62 -4.96 6.59 7.05
N PHE A 63 -4.73 6.24 5.77
CA PHE A 63 -3.41 6.36 5.13
C PHE A 63 -2.86 7.78 5.21
N TRP A 64 -3.66 8.78 4.81
CA TRP A 64 -3.22 10.18 4.82
C TRP A 64 -2.97 10.70 6.23
N ILE A 65 -3.81 10.31 7.20
CA ILE A 65 -3.60 10.65 8.62
C ILE A 65 -2.27 10.07 9.12
N LEU A 66 -2.03 8.77 8.89
CA LEU A 66 -0.78 8.11 9.28
C LEU A 66 0.43 8.70 8.55
N ALA A 67 0.29 9.09 7.28
CA ALA A 67 1.37 9.71 6.50
C ALA A 67 1.78 11.07 7.07
N VAL A 68 0.81 11.94 7.34
CA VAL A 68 1.07 13.23 7.98
C VAL A 68 1.66 13.05 9.38
N LEU A 69 1.16 12.07 10.14
CA LEU A 69 1.68 11.77 11.47
C LEU A 69 3.12 11.25 11.43
N ALA A 70 3.47 10.39 10.46
CA ALA A 70 4.81 9.85 10.30
C ALA A 70 5.82 10.94 9.89
N VAL A 71 5.46 11.79 8.93
CA VAL A 71 6.31 12.91 8.51
C VAL A 71 6.41 13.95 9.63
N GLY A 72 5.29 14.31 10.25
CA GLY A 72 5.24 15.29 11.34
C GLY A 72 6.06 14.86 12.56
N SER A 73 6.02 13.58 12.92
CA SER A 73 6.84 13.02 13.99
C SER A 73 8.33 12.97 13.64
N ALA A 74 8.70 12.60 12.41
CA ALA A 74 10.09 12.61 11.96
C ALA A 74 10.69 14.04 11.95
N VAL A 75 9.92 15.02 11.46
CA VAL A 75 10.31 16.43 11.50
C VAL A 75 10.42 16.89 12.95
N GLY A 76 9.43 16.57 13.81
CA GLY A 76 9.46 16.89 15.23
C GLY A 76 10.70 16.34 15.94
N LEU A 77 11.07 15.08 15.68
CA LEU A 77 12.27 14.43 16.23
C LEU A 77 13.54 15.24 15.93
N VAL A 78 13.71 15.69 14.68
CA VAL A 78 14.94 16.38 14.23
C VAL A 78 14.93 17.86 14.58
N LEU A 79 13.78 18.51 14.74
CA LEU A 79 13.69 19.95 15.02
C LEU A 79 13.80 20.30 16.50
N ARG A 80 13.47 19.37 17.41
CA ARG A 80 13.49 19.67 18.86
C ARG A 80 14.92 19.82 19.38
N ARG A 81 15.13 20.85 20.22
CA ARG A 81 16.41 21.11 20.89
C ARG A 81 16.59 20.24 22.12
N ASN A 82 15.53 20.08 22.91
CA ASN A 82 15.58 19.18 24.06
C ASN A 82 15.50 17.72 23.56
N PRO A 83 16.55 16.90 23.76
CA PRO A 83 16.60 15.53 23.28
C PRO A 83 15.48 14.67 23.86
N ILE A 84 15.02 14.95 25.08
CA ILE A 84 13.90 14.24 25.72
C ILE A 84 12.63 14.40 24.88
N HIS A 85 12.36 15.63 24.42
CA HIS A 85 11.20 15.88 23.55
C HIS A 85 11.38 15.23 22.18
N GLY A 86 12.61 15.23 21.64
CA GLY A 86 12.94 14.49 20.42
C GLY A 86 12.64 13.00 20.55
N ALA A 87 13.06 12.37 21.63
CA ALA A 87 12.77 10.97 21.94
C ALA A 87 11.28 10.65 21.96
N LEU A 88 10.43 11.51 22.52
CA LEU A 88 8.97 11.32 22.48
C LEU A 88 8.45 11.29 21.03
N PHE A 89 8.97 12.16 20.16
CA PHE A 89 8.66 12.10 18.72
C PHE A 89 9.16 10.82 18.05
N LEU A 90 10.30 10.27 18.47
CA LEU A 90 10.79 8.97 17.97
C LEU A 90 9.79 7.85 18.30
N VAL A 91 9.28 7.79 19.53
CA VAL A 91 8.30 6.77 19.94
C VAL A 91 7.03 6.87 19.08
N VAL A 92 6.51 8.08 18.88
CA VAL A 92 5.35 8.33 18.02
C VAL A 92 5.63 7.89 16.58
N HIS A 93 6.83 8.15 16.06
CA HIS A 93 7.22 7.74 14.70
C HIS A 93 7.23 6.22 14.55
N LEU A 94 7.85 5.49 15.50
CA LEU A 94 7.91 4.03 15.47
C LEU A 94 6.53 3.37 15.64
N ALA A 95 5.66 3.95 16.48
CA ALA A 95 4.28 3.50 16.63
C ALA A 95 3.46 3.72 15.34
N THR A 96 3.66 4.86 14.67
CA THR A 96 3.00 5.18 13.40
C THR A 96 3.42 4.20 12.30
N LEU A 97 4.70 3.81 12.25
CA LEU A 97 5.16 2.74 11.35
C LEU A 97 4.51 1.39 11.66
N GLY A 98 4.31 1.07 12.93
CA GLY A 98 3.54 -0.10 13.35
C GLY A 98 2.12 -0.09 12.78
N ALA A 99 1.44 1.06 12.84
CA ALA A 99 0.12 1.24 12.25
C ALA A 99 0.13 1.10 10.71
N PHE A 100 1.18 1.57 10.03
CA PHE A 100 1.36 1.33 8.60
C PHE A 100 1.49 -0.17 8.26
N PHE A 101 2.24 -0.93 9.04
CA PHE A 101 2.36 -2.37 8.84
C PHE A 101 1.02 -3.09 9.02
N LEU A 102 0.18 -2.66 9.97
CA LEU A 102 -1.18 -3.18 10.11
C LEU A 102 -2.04 -2.89 8.87
N GLN A 103 -1.96 -1.68 8.32
CA GLN A 103 -2.73 -1.32 7.13
C GLN A 103 -2.29 -2.08 5.87
N MET A 104 -1.01 -2.46 5.79
CA MET A 104 -0.47 -3.32 4.73
C MET A 104 -0.73 -4.82 4.96
N ARG A 105 -1.50 -5.19 6.00
CA ARG A 105 -1.75 -6.59 6.41
C ARG A 105 -0.47 -7.38 6.73
N ALA A 106 0.58 -6.69 7.18
CA ALA A 106 1.86 -7.27 7.58
C ALA A 106 1.90 -7.50 9.10
N GLU A 107 1.08 -8.43 9.59
CA GLU A 107 0.82 -8.63 11.03
C GLU A 107 2.07 -9.01 11.83
N PHE A 108 2.87 -9.94 11.31
CA PHE A 108 4.13 -10.33 11.96
C PHE A 108 5.10 -9.14 12.10
N LEU A 109 5.22 -8.33 11.04
CA LEU A 109 6.11 -7.18 11.03
C LEU A 109 5.59 -6.06 11.94
N ALA A 110 4.27 -5.86 12.01
CA ALA A 110 3.65 -4.94 12.96
C ALA A 110 3.92 -5.34 14.40
N ALA A 111 3.79 -6.62 14.75
CA ALA A 111 4.11 -7.12 16.08
C ALA A 111 5.60 -6.95 16.42
N ALA A 112 6.49 -7.32 15.49
CA ALA A 112 7.93 -7.12 15.65
C ALA A 112 8.29 -5.63 15.82
N GLN A 113 7.63 -4.73 15.09
CA GLN A 113 7.82 -3.29 15.22
C GLN A 113 7.48 -2.80 16.62
N VAL A 114 6.37 -3.26 17.20
CA VAL A 114 5.96 -2.86 18.55
C VAL A 114 6.92 -3.44 19.59
N ILE A 115 7.25 -4.73 19.51
CA ILE A 115 8.08 -5.41 20.52
C ILE A 115 9.53 -4.91 20.47
N VAL A 116 10.15 -4.91 19.29
CA VAL A 116 11.58 -4.64 19.14
C VAL A 116 11.85 -3.15 19.04
N TYR A 117 11.19 -2.45 18.12
CA TYR A 117 11.52 -1.05 17.85
C TYR A 117 10.88 -0.11 18.88
N ALA A 118 9.57 -0.19 19.09
CA ALA A 118 8.89 0.67 20.07
C ALA A 118 9.16 0.23 21.52
N GLY A 119 9.26 -1.08 21.77
CA GLY A 119 9.45 -1.65 23.10
C GLY A 119 10.90 -1.62 23.57
N ALA A 120 11.83 -2.25 22.85
CA ALA A 120 13.23 -2.34 23.30
C ALA A 120 14.05 -1.11 22.90
N ILE A 121 14.10 -0.80 21.60
CA ILE A 121 15.02 0.22 21.07
C ILE A 121 14.63 1.63 21.54
N ALA A 122 13.34 1.99 21.47
CA ALA A 122 12.87 3.30 21.90
C ALA A 122 13.07 3.54 23.40
N VAL A 123 12.78 2.55 24.26
CA VAL A 123 13.00 2.65 25.70
C VAL A 123 14.50 2.76 26.01
N LEU A 124 15.34 1.95 25.35
CA LEU A 124 16.80 2.07 25.45
C LEU A 124 17.28 3.46 25.05
N PHE A 125 16.73 4.02 23.97
CA PHE A 125 17.10 5.35 23.51
C PHE A 125 16.70 6.45 24.50
N VAL A 126 15.44 6.44 24.98
CA VAL A 126 14.94 7.40 25.99
C VAL A 126 15.78 7.33 27.27
N PHE A 127 16.11 6.13 27.72
CA PHE A 127 16.97 5.94 28.87
C PHE A 127 18.39 6.46 28.61
N ALA A 128 18.98 6.09 27.47
CA ALA A 128 20.32 6.51 27.10
C ALA A 128 20.46 8.03 26.99
N ILE A 129 19.52 8.74 26.36
CA ILE A 129 19.60 10.20 26.24
C ILE A 129 19.48 10.89 27.60
N MET A 130 18.69 10.33 28.52
CA MET A 130 18.50 10.90 29.85
C MET A 130 19.78 10.77 30.68
N VAL A 131 20.48 9.64 30.54
CA VAL A 131 21.75 9.39 31.24
C VAL A 131 22.93 10.11 30.58
N LEU A 132 23.01 10.07 29.25
CA LEU A 132 24.15 10.58 28.48
C LEU A 132 24.16 12.11 28.34
N ILE A 133 22.98 12.74 28.40
CA ILE A 133 22.83 14.18 28.17
C ILE A 133 22.46 14.86 29.49
N PRO A 134 23.44 15.17 30.36
CA PRO A 134 23.18 15.96 31.56
C PRO A 134 22.68 17.34 31.15
N GLY A 135 21.63 17.82 31.83
CA GLY A 135 20.96 19.08 31.51
C GLY A 135 21.91 20.27 31.55
N LYS A 136 22.44 20.67 30.40
CA LYS A 136 23.15 21.94 30.23
C LYS A 136 22.11 22.99 29.88
N GLU A 137 21.92 23.98 30.75
CA GLU A 137 21.07 25.13 30.48
C GLU A 137 21.73 26.00 29.42
N GLU A 138 21.11 26.10 28.25
CA GLU A 138 21.73 26.73 27.09
C GLU A 138 21.31 28.19 26.99
N THR A 139 21.91 29.03 27.85
CA THR A 139 21.78 30.49 27.90
C THR A 139 22.78 31.18 26.94
N GLY A 140 22.77 30.79 25.66
CA GLY A 140 23.61 31.41 24.63
C GLY A 140 22.87 31.55 23.30
N LEU A 141 23.01 32.70 22.64
CA LEU A 141 22.49 32.92 21.28
C LEU A 141 23.19 31.94 20.33
N ASP A 142 22.44 30.90 19.95
CA ASP A 142 22.96 29.74 19.24
C ASP A 142 23.04 30.04 17.73
N PRO A 143 24.22 30.16 17.10
CA PRO A 143 24.36 30.42 15.67
C PRO A 143 23.76 29.29 14.80
N LEU A 144 23.55 28.10 15.37
CA LEU A 144 22.84 26.99 14.74
C LEU A 144 21.34 27.28 14.50
N ARG A 145 20.75 28.29 15.14
CA ARG A 145 19.33 28.65 14.98
C ARG A 145 19.00 29.07 13.55
N ALA A 146 19.89 29.83 12.91
CA ALA A 146 19.77 30.22 11.51
C ALA A 146 20.04 29.03 10.57
N GLN A 147 21.02 28.19 10.89
CA GLN A 147 21.40 27.03 10.08
C GLN A 147 20.34 25.92 10.10
N ARG A 148 19.64 25.70 11.23
CA ARG A 148 18.54 24.73 11.33
C ARG A 148 17.29 25.19 10.56
N TRP A 149 17.05 26.50 10.52
CA TRP A 149 16.02 27.10 9.66
C TRP A 149 16.38 26.98 8.17
N LEU A 150 17.66 27.02 7.81
CA LEU A 150 18.16 26.71 6.46
C LEU A 150 18.20 25.20 6.15
N ALA A 151 18.31 24.33 7.16
CA ALA A 151 18.34 22.87 6.97
C ALA A 151 16.98 22.32 6.52
N VAL A 152 15.87 22.95 6.90
CA VAL A 152 14.52 22.56 6.47
C VAL A 152 14.35 22.70 4.93
N PRO A 153 14.58 23.87 4.30
CA PRO A 153 14.47 23.99 2.85
C PRO A 153 15.53 23.17 2.10
N VAL A 154 16.74 23.01 2.66
CA VAL A 154 17.77 22.12 2.07
C VAL A 154 17.31 20.66 2.11
N GLY A 155 16.70 20.21 3.20
CA GLY A 155 16.14 18.86 3.31
C GLY A 155 15.00 18.61 2.33
N VAL A 156 14.10 19.59 2.17
CA VAL A 156 13.01 19.53 1.18
C VAL A 156 13.56 19.50 -0.25
N LEU A 157 14.55 20.34 -0.56
CA LEU A 157 15.20 20.37 -1.87
C LEU A 157 15.92 19.05 -2.16
N ALA A 158 16.66 18.50 -1.20
CA ALA A 158 17.32 17.21 -1.35
C ALA A 158 16.32 16.06 -1.55
N ALA A 159 15.19 16.07 -0.83
CA ALA A 159 14.12 15.10 -1.04
C ALA A 159 13.52 15.20 -2.45
N LEU A 160 13.25 16.42 -2.94
CA LEU A 160 12.75 16.64 -4.30
C LEU A 160 13.74 16.17 -5.37
N VAL A 161 15.01 16.52 -5.23
CA VAL A 161 16.08 16.09 -6.16
C VAL A 161 16.24 14.56 -6.13
N GLY A 162 16.20 13.95 -4.94
CA GLY A 162 16.26 12.50 -4.78
C GLY A 162 15.12 11.79 -5.49
N VAL A 163 13.88 12.29 -5.35
CA VAL A 163 12.71 11.75 -6.06
C VAL A 163 12.90 11.84 -7.57
N ILE A 164 13.28 13.01 -8.09
CA ILE A 164 13.48 13.23 -9.53
C ILE A 164 14.57 12.30 -10.09
N ALA A 165 15.69 12.15 -9.37
CA ALA A 165 16.77 11.27 -9.77
C ALA A 165 16.34 9.79 -9.79
N LEU A 166 15.51 9.37 -8.82
CA LEU A 166 15.01 7.99 -8.74
C LEU A 166 14.00 7.69 -9.87
N THR A 167 13.16 8.65 -10.23
CA THR A 167 12.22 8.51 -11.37
C THR A 167 12.97 8.36 -12.68
N LYS A 168 14.05 9.13 -12.86
CA LYS A 168 14.91 9.05 -14.05
C LYS A 168 15.67 7.72 -14.15
N ARG A 169 16.05 7.11 -13.03
CA ARG A 169 16.73 5.80 -12.98
C ARG A 169 15.79 4.61 -13.18
N ARG A 170 14.50 4.72 -12.85
CA ARG A 170 13.51 3.65 -13.09
C ARG A 170 13.04 3.56 -14.54
N THR A 171 13.33 4.58 -15.35
CA THR A 171 12.82 4.72 -16.72
C THR A 171 13.90 4.60 -17.81
N ALA A 172 15.15 4.39 -17.41
CA ALA A 172 16.29 4.10 -18.29
C ALA A 172 16.75 2.66 -18.07
#